data_AF-U6SSG9-F1
#
_entry.id   AF-U6SSG9-F1
#
_cell.length_a   1.000
_cell.length_b   1.000
_cell.length_c   1.000
_cell.angle_alpha   90.00
_cell.angle_beta   90.00
_cell.angle_gamma   90.00
#
_symmetry.space_group_name_H-M   'P 1'
#
loop_
_entity.id
_entity.type
_entity.pdbx_description
1 polymer ?
#
loop_
_entity_poly.entity_id
_entity_poly.type
_entity_poly.pdbx_seq_one_letter_code
_entity_poly.pdbx_strand_id
1 'polypeptide(L)'
;MSNRLYLATQFSGAGFFILMLVIDFFPAVPVSMTVAALGVVFSILLSVIFRTKGKPVFQSAKQELMFIIVTSAVFFGLLALLAILGGTSERGISVTSPILWGVFLISLFTAYNRYKKEKTTIYISERSSSK
;
A
#
# COMPACT_ATOMS: atom_id res chain seq x y z
N MET A 1 24.54 3.36 2.39
CA MET A 1 24.02 4.50 1.57
C MET A 1 22.75 4.13 0.80
N SER A 2 22.65 2.92 0.23
CA SER A 2 21.48 2.42 -0.54
C SER A 2 20.13 2.51 0.19
N ASN A 3 20.07 2.24 1.51
CA ASN A 3 18.81 2.27 2.25
C ASN A 3 18.13 3.64 2.30
N ARG A 4 18.89 4.74 2.40
CA ARG A 4 18.31 6.10 2.43
C ARG A 4 17.73 6.47 1.06
N LEU A 5 18.43 6.09 -0.01
CA LEU A 5 17.96 6.27 -1.39
C LEU A 5 16.71 5.42 -1.67
N TYR A 6 16.71 4.14 -1.27
CA TYR A 6 15.54 3.29 -1.37
C TYR A 6 14.32 3.89 -0.64
N LEU A 7 14.50 4.37 0.59
CA LEU A 7 13.42 5.04 1.32
C LEU A 7 12.95 6.32 0.61
N ALA A 8 13.87 7.14 0.10
CA ALA A 8 13.52 8.34 -0.66
C ALA A 8 12.69 8.01 -1.91
N THR A 9 13.01 6.92 -2.61
CA THR A 9 12.22 6.47 -3.78
C THR A 9 10.81 6.03 -3.39
N GLN A 10 10.65 5.39 -2.23
CA GLN A 10 9.35 4.97 -1.72
C GLN A 10 8.48 6.17 -1.31
N PHE A 11 9.05 7.14 -0.58
CA PHE A 11 8.34 8.39 -0.23
C PHE A 11 7.99 9.21 -1.47
N SER A 12 8.90 9.30 -2.44
CA SER A 12 8.65 9.96 -3.71
C SER A 12 7.50 9.28 -4.47
N GLY A 13 7.50 7.94 -4.57
CA GLY A 13 6.42 7.20 -5.21
C GLY A 13 5.07 7.40 -4.53
N ALA A 14 5.05 7.35 -3.19
CA ALA A 14 3.84 7.64 -2.41
C ALA A 14 3.34 9.08 -2.64
N GLY A 15 4.24 10.06 -2.69
CA GLY A 15 3.90 11.45 -2.97
C GLY A 15 3.27 11.65 -4.35
N PHE A 16 3.87 11.07 -5.40
CA PHE A 16 3.29 11.11 -6.75
C PHE A 16 1.95 10.38 -6.84
N PHE A 17 1.80 9.27 -6.11
CA PHE A 17 0.52 8.56 -6.05
C PHE A 17 -0.57 9.40 -5.38
N ILE A 18 -0.26 10.06 -4.25
CA ILE A 18 -1.19 11.00 -3.60
C ILE A 18 -1.54 12.15 -4.55
N LEU A 19 -0.56 12.68 -5.29
CA LEU A 19 -0.80 13.72 -6.29
C LEU A 19 -1.75 13.25 -7.40
N MET A 20 -1.62 11.99 -7.86
CA MET A 20 -2.58 11.41 -8.82
C MET A 20 -4.01 11.38 -8.25
N LEU A 21 -4.17 11.01 -6.96
CA LEU A 21 -5.49 11.05 -6.32
C LEU A 21 -6.04 12.47 -6.22
N VAL A 22 -5.19 13.45 -5.89
CA VAL A 22 -5.60 14.86 -5.84
C VAL A 22 -6.06 15.35 -7.22
N ILE A 23 -5.29 15.07 -8.28
CA ILE A 23 -5.67 15.44 -9.66
C ILE A 23 -6.97 14.75 -10.08
N ASP A 24 -7.18 13.49 -9.66
CA ASP A 24 -8.40 12.74 -9.96
C ASP A 24 -9.66 13.30 -9.27
N PHE A 25 -9.51 13.83 -8.05
CA PHE A 25 -10.62 14.43 -7.28
C PHE A 25 -10.83 15.93 -7.59
N PHE A 26 -9.77 16.62 -8.02
CA PHE A 26 -9.76 18.06 -8.29
C PHE A 26 -9.14 18.32 -9.68
N PRO A 27 -9.94 18.17 -10.76
CA PRO A 27 -9.45 18.36 -12.14
C PRO A 27 -8.99 19.80 -12.44
N ALA A 28 -9.35 20.76 -11.59
CA ALA A 28 -8.90 22.15 -11.69
C ALA A 28 -7.41 22.35 -11.33
N VAL A 29 -6.72 21.33 -10.81
CA VAL A 29 -5.29 21.41 -10.51
C VAL A 29 -4.50 21.47 -11.82
N PRO A 30 -3.61 22.46 -12.03
CA PRO A 30 -2.88 22.66 -13.29
C PRO A 30 -1.68 21.71 -13.41
N VAL A 31 -1.88 20.43 -13.09
CA VAL A 31 -0.86 19.38 -13.18
C VAL A 31 -1.41 18.25 -14.03
N SER A 32 -0.68 17.89 -15.09
CA SER A 32 -1.07 16.78 -15.95
C SER A 32 -0.98 15.45 -15.20
N MET A 33 -2.06 14.66 -15.27
CA MET A 33 -2.09 13.30 -14.74
C MET A 33 -0.98 12.42 -15.30
N THR A 34 -0.56 12.66 -16.56
CA THR A 34 0.54 11.92 -17.19
C THR A 34 1.86 12.17 -16.46
N VAL A 35 2.12 13.41 -16.02
CA VAL A 35 3.35 13.74 -15.28
C VAL A 35 3.35 13.04 -13.93
N ALA A 36 2.23 13.04 -13.21
CA ALA A 36 2.10 12.35 -11.93
C ALA A 36 2.27 10.83 -12.11
N ALA A 37 1.67 10.23 -13.14
CA ALA A 37 1.81 8.81 -13.45
C ALA A 37 3.25 8.43 -13.81
N LEU A 38 3.94 9.22 -14.64
CA LEU A 38 5.36 9.02 -14.95
C LEU A 38 6.23 9.13 -13.70
N GLY A 39 5.90 10.06 -12.79
CA GLY A 39 6.55 10.18 -11.48
C GLY A 39 6.45 8.88 -10.68
N VAL A 40 5.26 8.28 -10.56
CA VAL A 40 5.07 6.99 -9.88
C VAL A 40 5.90 5.88 -10.54
N VAL A 41 5.82 5.75 -11.87
CA VAL A 41 6.56 4.72 -12.61
C VAL A 41 8.06 4.87 -12.41
N PHE A 42 8.57 6.09 -12.50
CA PHE A 42 9.99 6.39 -12.30
C PHE A 42 10.44 6.07 -10.87
N SER A 43 9.65 6.45 -9.86
CA SER A 43 9.95 6.12 -8.46
C SER A 43 9.97 4.62 -8.22
N ILE A 44 9.06 3.85 -8.82
CA ILE A 44 9.04 2.38 -8.74
C ILE A 44 10.31 1.79 -9.37
N LEU A 45 10.68 2.24 -10.58
CA LEU A 45 11.89 1.78 -11.27
C LEU A 45 13.15 2.04 -10.44
N LEU A 46 13.30 3.25 -9.90
CA LEU A 46 14.41 3.57 -9.00
C LEU A 46 14.37 2.69 -7.75
N SER A 47 13.19 2.44 -7.19
CA SER A 47 13.07 1.60 -6.00
C SER A 47 13.52 0.17 -6.25
N VAL A 48 13.24 -0.39 -7.44
CA VAL A 48 13.74 -1.71 -7.85
C VAL A 48 15.27 -1.71 -7.97
N ILE A 49 15.86 -0.66 -8.57
CA ILE A 49 17.31 -0.53 -8.74
C ILE A 49 18.02 -0.42 -7.38
N PHE A 50 17.49 0.39 -6.47
CA PHE A 50 18.08 0.64 -5.15
C PHE A 50 17.67 -0.39 -4.08
N ARG A 51 16.82 -1.36 -4.43
CA ARG A 51 16.37 -2.40 -3.50
C ARG A 51 17.56 -3.22 -3.04
N THR A 52 17.81 -3.20 -1.74
CA THR A 52 18.87 -4.03 -1.14
C THR A 52 18.37 -5.48 -1.10
N LYS A 53 19.02 -6.39 -1.84
CA LYS A 53 18.64 -7.81 -1.90
C LYS A 53 18.88 -8.49 -0.54
N GLY A 54 18.00 -9.43 -0.17
CA GLY A 54 18.24 -10.37 0.94
C GLY A 54 17.51 -10.10 2.25
N LYS A 55 16.67 -9.06 2.36
CA LYS A 55 15.83 -8.85 3.55
C LYS A 55 14.34 -9.06 3.21
N PRO A 56 13.62 -9.92 3.94
CA PRO A 56 12.17 -10.01 3.78
C PRO A 56 11.54 -8.66 4.17
N VAL A 57 10.53 -8.23 3.41
CA VAL A 57 9.84 -6.94 3.63
C VAL A 57 9.11 -6.93 4.98
N PHE A 58 8.56 -8.09 5.38
CA PHE A 58 7.93 -8.32 6.67
C PHE A 58 8.65 -9.44 7.41
N GLN A 59 8.85 -9.26 8.72
CA GLN A 59 9.51 -10.25 9.57
C GLN A 59 8.53 -11.30 10.11
N SER A 60 7.22 -11.02 10.07
CA SER A 60 6.14 -11.95 10.48
C SER A 60 4.87 -11.68 9.69
N ALA A 61 3.98 -12.66 9.57
CA ALA A 61 2.68 -12.45 8.94
C ALA A 61 1.77 -11.54 9.77
N LYS A 62 1.99 -11.43 11.09
CA LYS A 62 1.32 -10.41 11.92
C LYS A 62 1.68 -9.00 11.46
N GLN A 63 2.96 -8.75 11.16
CA GLN A 63 3.42 -7.46 10.66
C GLN A 63 2.86 -7.16 9.26
N GLU A 64 2.83 -8.15 8.37
CA GLU A 64 2.19 -8.05 7.05
C GLU A 64 0.69 -7.68 7.16
N LEU A 65 -0.05 -8.37 8.03
CA LEU A 65 -1.47 -8.11 8.26
C LEU A 65 -1.71 -6.70 8.82
N MET A 66 -0.95 -6.29 9.85
CA MET A 66 -1.05 -4.94 10.42
C MET A 66 -0.71 -3.87 9.37
N PHE A 67 0.31 -4.10 8.55
CA PHE A 67 0.67 -3.18 7.48
C PHE A 67 -0.48 -3.01 6.50
N ILE A 68 -1.12 -4.10 6.04
CA ILE A 68 -2.26 -4.03 5.13
C ILE A 68 -3.43 -3.28 5.76
N ILE A 69 -3.75 -3.54 7.03
CA ILE A 69 -4.84 -2.85 7.73
C ILE A 69 -4.55 -1.35 7.84
N VAL A 70 -3.37 -0.97 8.32
CA VAL A 70 -3.00 0.45 8.53
C VAL A 70 -2.91 1.20 7.20
N THR A 71 -2.22 0.63 6.20
CA THR A 71 -2.09 1.28 4.89
C THR A 71 -3.42 1.43 4.18
N SER A 72 -4.30 0.43 4.27
CA SER A 72 -5.65 0.52 3.72
C SER A 72 -6.48 1.56 4.45
N ALA A 73 -6.43 1.60 5.78
CA ALA A 73 -7.14 2.62 6.56
C ALA A 73 -6.67 4.04 6.20
N VAL A 74 -5.36 4.26 6.04
CA VAL A 74 -4.80 5.54 5.58
C VAL A 74 -5.27 5.87 4.17
N PHE A 75 -5.26 4.89 3.26
CA PHE A 75 -5.69 5.09 1.88
C PHE A 75 -7.19 5.43 1.78
N PHE A 76 -8.06 4.65 2.41
CA PHE A 76 -9.50 4.94 2.46
C PHE A 76 -9.80 6.26 3.19
N GLY A 77 -9.06 6.56 4.27
CA GLY A 77 -9.15 7.83 4.97
C GLY A 77 -8.80 9.02 4.07
N LEU A 78 -7.76 8.88 3.24
CA LEU A 78 -7.40 9.90 2.25
C LEU A 78 -8.50 10.09 1.21
N LEU A 79 -9.06 9.00 0.65
CA LEU A 79 -10.17 9.10 -0.30
C LEU A 79 -11.41 9.77 0.31
N ALA A 80 -11.74 9.43 1.56
CA ALA A 80 -12.84 10.04 2.29
C ALA A 80 -12.59 11.53 2.55
N LEU A 81 -11.35 11.90 2.92
CA LEU A 81 -10.95 13.29 3.12
C LEU A 81 -11.10 14.11 1.82
N LEU A 82 -10.60 13.58 0.69
CA LEU A 82 -10.72 14.25 -0.61
C LEU A 82 -12.19 14.42 -1.02
N ALA A 83 -13.05 13.44 -0.72
CA ALA A 83 -14.49 13.55 -0.96
C ALA A 83 -15.17 14.62 -0.08
N ILE A 84 -14.84 14.66 1.21
CA ILE A 84 -15.38 15.66 2.17
C ILE A 84 -14.93 17.08 1.79
N LEU A 85 -13.73 17.23 1.25
CA LEU A 85 -13.21 18.50 0.73
C LEU A 85 -13.92 18.96 -0.57
N GLY A 86 -14.94 18.23 -1.03
CA GLY A 86 -15.73 18.57 -2.21
C GLY A 86 -15.17 18.03 -3.52
N GLY A 87 -14.14 17.19 -3.46
CA GLY A 87 -13.62 16.51 -4.63
C GLY A 87 -14.50 15.34 -5.05
N THR A 88 -14.65 15.13 -6.35
CA THR A 88 -15.34 13.96 -6.91
C THR A 88 -14.39 13.26 -7.86
N SER A 89 -14.11 11.98 -7.60
CA SER A 89 -13.26 11.17 -8.48
C SER A 89 -13.89 11.06 -9.87
N GLU A 90 -13.19 11.55 -10.90
CA GLU A 90 -13.63 11.41 -12.29
C GLU A 90 -13.39 10.01 -12.84
N ARG A 91 -12.40 9.28 -12.31
CA ARG A 91 -11.98 7.96 -12.82
C ARG A 91 -12.46 6.77 -11.97
N GLY A 92 -13.31 7.02 -10.99
CA GLY A 92 -13.96 5.98 -10.17
C GLY A 92 -13.06 5.38 -9.07
N ILE A 93 -11.97 6.04 -8.71
CA ILE A 93 -11.15 5.71 -7.53
C ILE A 93 -11.73 6.44 -6.33
N SER A 94 -12.88 5.96 -5.84
CA SER A 94 -13.57 6.53 -4.68
C SER A 94 -13.86 5.47 -3.62
N VAL A 95 -14.22 5.90 -2.41
CA VAL A 95 -14.60 5.00 -1.30
C VAL A 95 -15.77 4.09 -1.67
N THR A 96 -16.59 4.46 -2.65
CA THR A 96 -17.73 3.67 -3.12
C THR A 96 -17.38 2.66 -4.22
N SER A 97 -16.11 2.61 -4.66
CA SER A 97 -15.69 1.74 -5.75
C SER A 97 -15.68 0.26 -5.33
N PRO A 98 -16.53 -0.61 -5.93
CA PRO A 98 -16.58 -2.02 -5.56
C PRO A 98 -15.27 -2.75 -5.88
N ILE A 99 -14.54 -2.29 -6.89
CA ILE A 99 -13.24 -2.84 -7.29
C ILE A 99 -12.22 -2.63 -6.16
N LEU A 100 -12.16 -1.43 -5.57
CA LEU A 100 -11.25 -1.13 -4.45
C LEU A 100 -11.54 -2.01 -3.23
N TRP A 101 -12.82 -2.17 -2.89
CA TRP A 101 -13.23 -3.08 -1.81
C TRP A 101 -12.87 -4.54 -2.10
N GLY A 102 -13.04 -5.00 -3.34
CA GLY A 102 -12.64 -6.35 -3.75
C GLY A 102 -11.15 -6.59 -3.56
N VAL A 103 -10.30 -5.68 -4.05
CA VAL A 103 -8.84 -5.77 -3.90
C VAL A 103 -8.43 -5.75 -2.42
N PHE A 104 -9.05 -4.88 -1.62
CA PHE A 104 -8.79 -4.82 -0.19
C PHE A 104 -9.16 -6.12 0.53
N LEU A 105 -10.36 -6.65 0.29
CA LEU A 105 -10.84 -7.89 0.92
C LEU A 105 -9.98 -9.10 0.54
N ILE A 106 -9.58 -9.23 -0.73
CA ILE A 106 -8.70 -10.30 -1.19
C ILE A 106 -7.33 -10.21 -0.49
N SER A 107 -6.78 -9.00 -0.40
CA SER A 107 -5.49 -8.75 0.26
C SER A 107 -5.55 -9.09 1.75
N LEU A 108 -6.62 -8.64 2.42
CA LEU A 108 -6.85 -8.90 3.83
C LEU A 108 -7.05 -10.39 4.12
N PHE A 109 -7.86 -11.07 3.30
CA PHE A 109 -8.10 -12.51 3.43
C PHE A 109 -6.80 -13.31 3.25
N THR A 110 -5.99 -12.95 2.25
CA THR A 110 -4.71 -13.61 1.98
C THR A 110 -3.74 -13.43 3.15
N ALA A 111 -3.59 -12.22 3.67
CA ALA A 111 -2.73 -11.93 4.81
C ALA A 111 -3.22 -12.59 6.12
N TYR A 112 -4.53 -12.58 6.35
CA TYR A 112 -5.12 -13.24 7.52
C TYR A 112 -4.90 -14.76 7.48
N ASN A 113 -5.06 -15.40 6.32
CA ASN A 113 -4.78 -16.83 6.17
C ASN A 113 -3.32 -17.16 6.43
N ARG A 114 -2.38 -16.31 6.00
CA ARG A 114 -0.95 -16.45 6.31
C ARG A 114 -0.70 -16.33 7.82
N TYR A 115 -1.28 -15.32 8.47
CA TYR A 115 -1.20 -15.15 9.92
C TYR A 115 -1.74 -16.35 10.70
N LYS A 116 -2.90 -16.89 10.30
CA LYS A 116 -3.49 -18.08 10.91
C LYS A 116 -2.59 -19.32 10.76
N LYS A 117 -2.01 -19.52 9.57
CA LYS A 117 -1.08 -20.64 9.30
C LYS A 117 0.17 -20.54 10.18
N GLU A 118 0.80 -19.37 10.22
CA GLU A 118 2.00 -19.14 11.04
C GLU A 118 1.74 -19.43 12.53
N LYS A 119 0.61 -18.94 13.08
CA LYS A 119 0.23 -19.21 14.48
C LYS A 119 0.02 -20.70 14.77
N THR A 120 -0.55 -21.43 13.81
CA THR A 120 -0.80 -22.88 13.95
C THR A 120 0.51 -23.66 13.94
N THR A 121 1.46 -23.30 13.07
CA THR A 121 2.79 -23.93 13.01
C THR A 121 3.56 -23.73 14.31
N ILE A 122 3.56 -22.52 14.86
CA ILE A 122 4.23 -22.21 16.14
C ILE A 122 3.65 -23.07 17.27
N TYR A 123 2.32 -23.15 17.38
CA TYR A 123 1.65 -23.96 18.41
C TYR A 123 2.01 -25.46 18.35
N ILE A 124 2.11 -26.03 17.15
CA ILE A 124 2.49 -27.44 16.96
C ILE A 124 3.96 -27.67 17.37
N SER A 125 4.86 -26.73 17.04
CA SER A 125 6.28 -26.85 17.39
C SER A 125 6.53 -26.82 18.91
N GLU A 126 5.85 -25.95 19.65
CA GLU A 126 5.97 -25.88 21.12
C GLU A 126 5.48 -27.17 21.79
N ARG A 127 4.40 -27.77 21.28
CA ARG A 127 3.82 -29.01 21.81
C ARG A 127 4.68 -30.25 21.51
N SER A 128 5.44 -30.24 20.41
CA SER A 128 6.36 -31.32 20.04
C SER A 128 7.69 -31.27 20.80
N SER A 129 8.11 -30.11 21.29
CA SER A 129 9.35 -29.97 22.08
C SER A 129 9.16 -30.24 23.58
N SER A 130 7.90 -30.35 24.04
CA SER A 130 7.53 -30.59 25.45
C SER A 130 7.21 -32.07 25.75
N LYS A 131 7.33 -32.95 24.76
CA LYS A 131 7.21 -34.41 24.92
C LYS A 131 8.58 -35.05 24.72
#